data_AF-A0AAJ5SMG0-F1
#
_entry.id   AF-A0AAJ5SMG0-F1
#
_cell.length_a   1.000
_cell.length_b   1.000
_cell.length_c   1.000
_cell.angle_alpha   90.00
_cell.angle_beta   90.00
_cell.angle_gamma   90.00
#
_symmetry.space_group_name_H-M   'P 1'
#
loop_
_entity.id
_entity.type
_entity.pdbx_description
1 polymer ?
#
loop_
_entity_poly.entity_id
_entity_poly.type
_entity_poly.pdbx_seq_one_letter_code
_entity_poly.pdbx_strand_id
1 'polypeptide(L)'
;MRIRVEAATIDSRHDLFDVMVEAKVLVVKFVSTAHHPLQWAFHRDTGQALQAIAADPVDSELVSMSRTLGAMMNRAAVPALSHLCDHQQYFVRWAAMQALGYVAPELLVPRLKVAEEDPHPHIRAAAHKALNRILPQG
;
A
#
# COMPACT_ATOMS: atom_id res chain seq x y z
N MET A 1 17.09 -29.75 21.78
CA MET A 1 16.49 -29.72 20.42
C MET A 1 17.44 -28.94 19.52
N ARG A 2 18.08 -29.59 18.54
CA ARG A 2 18.94 -28.91 17.54
C ARG A 2 18.07 -28.64 16.31
N ILE A 3 17.81 -27.38 16.01
CA ILE A 3 17.15 -26.98 14.76
C ILE A 3 18.26 -26.80 13.72
N ARG A 4 18.18 -27.54 12.61
CA ARG A 4 19.06 -27.33 11.45
C ARG A 4 18.51 -26.16 10.65
N VAL A 5 19.32 -25.13 10.44
CA VAL A 5 18.95 -23.99 9.60
C VAL A 5 19.76 -24.09 8.32
N GLU A 6 19.08 -24.17 7.19
CA GLU A 6 19.69 -24.08 5.86
C GLU A 6 19.37 -22.68 5.32
N ALA A 7 20.41 -21.94 4.92
CA ALA A 7 20.29 -20.58 4.42
C ALA A 7 20.92 -20.51 3.02
N ALA A 8 20.23 -19.86 2.10
CA ALA A 8 20.70 -19.57 0.75
C ALA A 8 20.52 -18.09 0.45
N THR A 9 21.53 -17.49 -0.16
CA THR A 9 21.46 -16.13 -0.70
C THR A 9 21.12 -16.23 -2.19
N ILE A 10 20.12 -15.48 -2.63
CA ILE A 10 19.61 -15.52 -4.01
C ILE A 10 19.72 -14.10 -4.59
N ASP A 11 20.35 -13.94 -5.75
CA ASP A 11 20.35 -12.68 -6.51
C ASP A 11 19.22 -12.71 -7.54
N SER A 12 18.11 -12.06 -7.22
CA SER A 12 16.90 -12.04 -8.06
C SER A 12 17.08 -11.40 -9.44
N ARG A 13 18.25 -10.83 -9.76
CA ARG A 13 18.59 -10.34 -11.11
C ARG A 13 18.99 -11.48 -12.06
N HIS A 14 19.45 -12.60 -11.53
CA HIS A 14 20.03 -13.69 -12.31
C HIS A 14 19.46 -15.06 -11.91
N ASP A 15 19.00 -15.18 -10.67
CA ASP A 15 18.61 -16.45 -10.09
C ASP A 15 17.09 -16.60 -10.06
N LEU A 16 16.63 -17.75 -10.52
CA LEU A 16 15.30 -18.28 -10.24
C LEU A 16 15.42 -19.27 -9.09
N PHE A 17 14.50 -19.21 -8.13
CA PHE A 17 14.47 -20.15 -7.02
C PHE A 17 13.13 -20.84 -6.94
N ASP A 18 13.17 -22.15 -6.72
CA ASP A 18 12.01 -22.99 -6.42
C ASP A 18 12.18 -23.53 -4.99
N VAL A 19 11.21 -23.28 -4.12
CA VAL A 19 11.27 -23.71 -2.72
C VAL A 19 10.50 -25.02 -2.58
N MET A 20 11.25 -26.12 -2.57
CA MET A 20 10.70 -27.46 -2.39
C MET A 20 10.56 -27.78 -0.91
N VAL A 21 9.32 -27.96 -0.46
CA VAL A 21 9.01 -28.30 0.93
C VAL A 21 8.54 -29.76 1.00
N GLU A 22 9.44 -30.66 1.38
CA GLU A 22 9.18 -32.10 1.46
C GLU A 22 8.57 -32.56 2.79
N ALA A 23 8.56 -31.69 3.80
CA ALA A 23 7.99 -31.92 5.12
C ALA A 23 7.52 -30.60 5.73
N LYS A 24 6.72 -30.64 6.80
CA LYS A 24 6.26 -29.41 7.49
C LYS A 24 7.47 -28.61 8.00
N VAL A 25 7.72 -27.47 7.39
CA VAL A 25 8.84 -26.57 7.71
C VAL A 25 8.36 -25.13 7.82
N LEU A 26 9.01 -24.35 8.70
CA LEU A 26 8.84 -22.91 8.74
C LEU A 26 9.78 -22.27 7.72
N VAL A 27 9.23 -21.51 6.77
CA VAL A 27 10.00 -20.72 5.82
C VAL A 27 10.02 -19.26 6.27
N VAL A 28 11.21 -18.69 6.43
CA VAL A 28 11.39 -17.26 6.73
C VAL A 28 12.14 -16.62 5.57
N LYS A 29 11.52 -15.65 4.91
CA LYS A 29 12.10 -14.94 3.75
C LYS A 29 12.50 -13.53 4.17
N PHE A 30 13.78 -13.21 4.05
CA PHE A 30 14.28 -11.85 4.19
C PHE A 30 14.48 -11.28 2.80
N VAL A 31 13.76 -10.20 2.49
CA VAL A 31 13.85 -9.50 1.20
C VAL A 31 14.35 -8.10 1.49
N SER A 32 15.36 -7.65 0.76
CA SER A 32 15.72 -6.23 0.75
C SER A 32 14.58 -5.41 0.15
N THR A 33 14.48 -4.13 0.52
CA THR A 33 13.56 -3.20 -0.14
C THR A 33 13.78 -3.26 -1.65
N ALA A 34 12.77 -3.75 -2.37
CA ALA A 34 12.85 -3.91 -3.81
C ALA A 34 12.95 -2.52 -4.45
N HIS A 35 14.03 -2.24 -5.18
CA HIS A 35 14.12 -1.02 -5.98
C HIS A 35 13.31 -1.11 -7.29
N HIS A 36 12.69 -2.26 -7.58
CA HIS A 36 12.01 -2.55 -8.85
C HIS A 36 10.58 -3.03 -8.61
N PRO A 37 9.60 -2.63 -9.45
CA PRO A 37 8.18 -2.74 -9.14
C PRO A 37 7.56 -4.12 -9.44
N LEU A 38 8.30 -5.12 -9.92
CA LEU A 38 7.73 -6.39 -10.41
C LEU A 38 8.52 -7.63 -10.00
N GLN A 39 7.79 -8.69 -9.66
CA GLN A 39 8.26 -10.08 -9.49
C GLN A 39 7.62 -10.94 -10.59
N TRP A 40 8.37 -11.88 -11.14
CA TRP A 40 7.87 -12.82 -12.16
C TRP A 40 7.57 -14.18 -11.55
N ALA A 41 6.41 -14.74 -11.90
CA ALA A 41 6.05 -16.13 -11.63
C ALA A 41 6.23 -16.96 -12.91
N PHE A 42 6.76 -18.16 -12.76
CA PHE A 42 7.09 -19.07 -13.86
C PHE A 42 6.44 -20.44 -13.67
N HIS A 43 6.15 -21.11 -14.77
CA HIS A 43 5.72 -22.50 -14.79
C HIS A 43 6.92 -23.38 -14.40
N ARG A 44 6.76 -24.12 -13.30
CA ARG A 44 7.84 -24.87 -12.66
C ARG A 44 8.62 -25.77 -13.61
N ASP A 45 7.92 -26.58 -14.38
CA ASP A 45 8.57 -27.65 -15.16
C ASP A 45 9.16 -27.17 -16.49
N THR A 46 8.70 -26.02 -17.00
CA THR A 46 9.08 -25.52 -18.33
C THR A 46 9.90 -24.24 -18.26
N GLY A 47 9.96 -23.58 -17.10
CA GLY A 47 10.57 -22.26 -16.93
C GLY A 47 9.83 -21.13 -17.66
N GLN A 48 8.64 -21.41 -18.21
CA GLN A 48 7.87 -20.42 -18.95
C GLN A 48 7.34 -19.33 -18.02
N ALA A 49 7.53 -18.05 -18.36
CA ALA A 49 6.93 -16.95 -17.60
C ALA A 49 5.40 -17.02 -17.68
N LEU A 50 4.74 -17.05 -16.51
CA LEU A 50 3.28 -17.09 -16.39
C LEU A 50 2.69 -15.71 -16.19
N GLN A 51 3.26 -14.91 -15.28
CA GLN A 51 2.77 -13.58 -14.95
C GLN A 51 3.82 -12.72 -14.23
N ALA A 52 3.66 -11.41 -14.30
CA ALA A 52 4.36 -10.44 -13.47
C ALA A 52 3.39 -9.90 -12.39
N ILE A 53 3.84 -9.85 -11.14
CA ILE A 53 3.10 -9.37 -9.97
C ILE A 53 3.85 -8.17 -9.40
N ALA A 54 3.15 -7.19 -8.84
CA ALA A 54 3.78 -6.07 -8.13
C ALA A 54 4.73 -6.60 -7.04
N ALA A 55 6.00 -6.18 -7.08
CA ALA A 55 6.98 -6.59 -6.07
C ALA A 55 6.73 -5.95 -4.70
N ASP A 56 6.10 -4.77 -4.70
CA ASP A 56 5.76 -4.01 -3.52
C ASP A 56 4.23 -3.84 -3.42
N PRO A 57 3.54 -4.66 -2.62
CA PRO A 57 2.10 -4.55 -2.41
C PRO A 57 1.71 -3.42 -1.45
N VAL A 58 2.68 -2.73 -0.82
CA VAL A 58 2.42 -1.89 0.36
C VAL A 58 1.45 -0.76 0.05
N ASP A 59 1.63 -0.04 -1.06
CA ASP A 59 0.77 1.11 -1.36
C ASP A 59 -0.69 0.70 -1.67
N SER A 60 -0.88 -0.44 -2.33
CA SER A 60 -2.22 -0.98 -2.61
C SER A 60 -2.90 -1.52 -1.35
N GLU A 61 -2.13 -2.19 -0.49
CA GLU A 61 -2.57 -2.62 0.84
C GLU A 61 -2.94 -1.41 1.72
N LEU A 62 -2.13 -0.35 1.73
CA LEU A 62 -2.42 0.88 2.48
C LEU A 62 -3.71 1.55 2.02
N VAL A 63 -4.01 1.56 0.72
CA VAL A 63 -5.31 2.02 0.19
C VAL A 63 -6.45 1.12 0.69
N SER A 64 -6.29 -0.20 0.62
CA SER A 64 -7.29 -1.17 1.06
C SER A 64 -7.58 -1.05 2.55
N MET A 65 -6.53 -0.95 3.37
CA MET A 65 -6.60 -0.73 4.81
C MET A 65 -7.25 0.61 5.13
N SER A 66 -6.87 1.70 4.46
CA SER A 66 -7.48 3.02 4.69
C SER A 66 -8.99 2.98 4.44
N ARG A 67 -9.42 2.36 3.33
CA ARG A 67 -10.85 2.19 3.02
C ARG A 67 -11.57 1.35 4.07
N THR A 68 -10.95 0.24 4.49
CA THR A 68 -11.49 -0.64 5.54
C THR A 68 -11.66 0.10 6.85
N LEU A 69 -10.62 0.84 7.29
CA LEU A 69 -10.66 1.65 8.51
C LEU A 69 -11.74 2.74 8.45
N GLY A 70 -11.90 3.38 7.29
CA GLY A 70 -12.99 4.32 7.02
C GLY A 70 -14.37 3.68 7.17
N ALA A 71 -14.58 2.51 6.56
CA ALA A 71 -15.84 1.78 6.61
C ALA A 71 -16.18 1.25 8.02
N MET A 72 -15.16 0.91 8.82
CA MET A 72 -15.33 0.53 10.22
C MET A 72 -15.70 1.71 11.13
N MET A 73 -15.49 2.96 10.67
CA MET A 73 -15.79 4.19 11.41
C MET A 73 -15.16 4.24 12.82
N ASN A 74 -14.00 3.59 13.01
CA ASN A 74 -13.34 3.51 14.30
C ASN A 74 -12.36 4.69 14.49
N ARG A 75 -12.66 5.60 15.43
CA ARG A 75 -11.81 6.77 15.75
C ARG A 75 -10.39 6.44 16.19
N ALA A 76 -10.10 5.21 16.63
CA ALA A 76 -8.74 4.76 16.89
C ALA A 76 -7.84 4.82 15.64
N ALA A 77 -8.41 4.82 14.44
CA ALA A 77 -7.66 4.89 13.17
C ALA A 77 -7.16 6.31 12.82
N VAL A 78 -7.63 7.36 13.50
CA VAL A 78 -7.34 8.76 13.15
C VAL A 78 -5.84 9.07 13.07
N PRO A 79 -4.98 8.64 14.02
CA PRO A 79 -3.54 8.92 13.93
C PRO A 79 -2.88 8.29 12.70
N ALA A 80 -3.23 7.03 12.40
CA ALA A 80 -2.68 6.31 11.26
C ALA A 80 -3.13 6.93 9.93
N LEU A 81 -4.43 7.22 9.79
CA LEU A 81 -4.96 7.87 8.59
C LEU A 81 -4.40 9.28 8.39
N SER A 82 -4.21 10.03 9.47
CA SER A 82 -3.60 11.36 9.42
C SER A 82 -2.16 11.33 8.92
N HIS A 83 -1.40 10.30 9.30
CA HIS A 83 -0.04 10.10 8.78
C HIS A 83 -0.05 9.76 7.28
N LEU A 84 -0.99 8.92 6.84
CA LEU A 84 -1.11 8.54 5.42
C LEU A 84 -1.57 9.69 4.51
N CYS A 85 -2.19 10.74 5.05
CA CYS A 85 -2.47 11.96 4.28
C CYS A 85 -1.22 12.67 3.77
N ASP A 86 -0.05 12.38 4.34
CA ASP A 86 1.24 12.98 3.96
C ASP A 86 2.15 11.95 3.23
N HIS A 87 1.58 10.82 2.78
CA HIS A 87 2.31 9.75 2.10
C HIS A 87 2.87 10.17 0.73
N GLN A 88 4.00 9.59 0.31
CA GLN A 88 4.65 9.90 -0.98
C GLN A 88 3.74 9.67 -2.20
N GLN A 89 2.97 8.58 -2.19
CA GLN A 89 2.03 8.25 -3.26
C GLN A 89 0.70 8.99 -3.12
N TYR A 90 0.32 9.72 -4.17
CA TYR A 90 -0.88 10.56 -4.18
C TYR A 90 -2.18 9.78 -3.95
N PHE A 91 -2.28 8.56 -4.49
CA PHE A 91 -3.48 7.74 -4.37
C PHE A 91 -3.66 7.20 -2.94
N VAL A 92 -2.57 6.98 -2.20
CA VAL A 92 -2.60 6.66 -0.76
C VAL A 92 -3.08 7.87 0.05
N ARG A 93 -2.54 9.07 -0.23
CA ARG A 93 -3.01 10.33 0.41
C ARG A 93 -4.51 10.52 0.25
N TRP A 94 -5.02 10.35 -0.97
CA TRP A 94 -6.45 10.50 -1.26
C TRP A 94 -7.33 9.45 -0.56
N ALA A 95 -6.88 8.19 -0.53
CA ALA A 95 -7.60 7.14 0.18
C ALA A 95 -7.69 7.45 1.68
N ALA A 96 -6.60 7.93 2.28
CA ALA A 96 -6.55 8.33 3.67
C ALA A 96 -7.46 9.53 3.99
N MET A 97 -7.46 10.57 3.13
CA MET A 97 -8.35 11.72 3.30
C MET A 97 -9.82 11.33 3.23
N GLN A 98 -10.21 10.48 2.27
CA GLN A 98 -11.58 9.96 2.20
C GLN A 98 -11.96 9.17 3.46
N ALA A 99 -11.05 8.32 3.95
CA ALA A 99 -11.26 7.55 5.18
C ALA A 99 -11.40 8.45 6.42
N LEU A 100 -10.55 9.49 6.55
CA LEU A 100 -10.69 10.51 7.60
C LEU A 100 -12.06 11.18 7.55
N GLY A 101 -12.61 11.43 6.36
CA GLY A 101 -13.95 11.97 6.18
C GLY A 101 -15.06 11.14 6.83
N TYR A 102 -14.88 9.82 6.95
CA TYR A 102 -15.81 8.93 7.64
C TYR A 102 -15.53 8.85 9.14
N VAL A 103 -14.26 8.77 9.54
CA VAL A 103 -13.87 8.49 10.93
C VAL A 103 -13.83 9.74 11.81
N ALA A 104 -13.37 10.85 11.26
CA ALA A 104 -13.26 12.15 11.93
C ALA A 104 -13.55 13.28 10.92
N PRO A 105 -14.84 13.47 10.55
CA PRO A 105 -15.26 14.47 9.56
C PRO A 105 -14.75 15.88 9.86
N GLU A 106 -14.58 16.22 11.14
CA GLU A 106 -14.05 17.51 11.60
C GLU A 106 -12.61 17.79 11.14
N LEU A 107 -11.82 16.75 10.83
CA LEU A 107 -10.45 16.88 10.34
C LEU A 107 -10.36 16.95 8.82
N LEU A 108 -11.45 16.63 8.10
CA LEU A 108 -11.44 16.56 6.64
C LEU A 108 -11.23 17.93 5.99
N VAL A 109 -11.96 18.96 6.42
CA VAL A 109 -11.88 20.29 5.81
C VAL A 109 -10.47 20.89 5.89
N PRO A 110 -9.78 20.89 7.05
CA PRO A 110 -8.37 21.32 7.11
C PRO A 110 -7.47 20.54 6.16
N ARG A 111 -7.65 19.21 6.07
CA ARG A 111 -6.84 18.36 5.18
C ARG A 111 -7.10 18.63 3.69
N LEU A 112 -8.35 18.87 3.32
CA LEU A 112 -8.70 19.22 1.94
C LEU A 112 -8.14 20.59 1.53
N LYS A 113 -8.09 21.57 2.45
CA LYS A 113 -7.47 22.88 2.19
C LYS A 113 -5.97 22.73 1.87
N VAL A 114 -5.25 21.90 2.63
CA VAL A 114 -3.85 21.57 2.31
C VAL A 114 -3.75 20.87 0.95
N ALA A 115 -4.71 19.99 0.64
CA ALA A 115 -4.72 19.24 -0.61
C ALA A 115 -5.02 20.08 -1.87
N GLU A 116 -5.54 21.30 -1.74
CA GLU A 116 -5.66 22.24 -2.88
C GLU A 116 -4.29 22.65 -3.45
N GLU A 117 -3.21 22.53 -2.65
CA GLU A 117 -1.83 22.80 -3.05
C GLU A 117 -1.01 21.52 -3.30
N ASP A 118 -1.66 20.35 -3.30
CA ASP A 118 -0.97 19.06 -3.46
C ASP A 118 -0.14 19.00 -4.77
N PRO A 119 1.07 18.41 -4.76
CA PRO A 119 1.89 18.31 -5.97
C PRO A 119 1.17 17.62 -7.15
N HIS A 120 0.29 16.67 -6.85
CA HIS A 120 -0.42 15.90 -7.86
C HIS A 120 -1.71 16.61 -8.33
N PRO A 121 -1.85 16.87 -9.64
CA PRO A 121 -2.96 17.69 -10.16
C PRO A 121 -4.35 17.10 -9.88
N HIS A 122 -4.50 15.77 -9.88
CA HIS A 122 -5.79 15.15 -9.57
C HIS A 122 -6.21 15.33 -8.11
N ILE A 123 -5.24 15.43 -7.18
CA ILE A 123 -5.56 15.66 -5.77
C ILE A 123 -6.09 17.07 -5.59
N ARG A 124 -5.42 18.07 -6.18
CA ARG A 124 -5.91 19.47 -6.17
C ARG A 124 -7.33 19.58 -6.69
N ALA A 125 -7.60 19.00 -7.86
CA ALA A 125 -8.93 19.03 -8.47
C ALA A 125 -9.99 18.33 -7.61
N ALA A 126 -9.64 17.17 -7.03
CA ALA A 126 -10.54 16.42 -6.17
C ALA A 126 -10.80 17.13 -4.83
N ALA A 127 -9.77 17.75 -4.25
CA ALA A 127 -9.86 18.55 -3.04
C ALA A 127 -10.77 19.76 -3.23
N HIS A 128 -10.54 20.52 -4.31
CA HIS A 128 -11.39 21.66 -4.66
C HIS A 128 -12.86 21.25 -4.86
N LYS A 129 -13.12 20.15 -5.59
CA LYS A 129 -14.47 19.61 -5.78
C LYS A 129 -15.11 19.17 -4.47
N ALA A 130 -14.35 18.51 -3.60
CA ALA A 130 -14.84 18.05 -2.30
C ALA A 130 -15.17 19.23 -1.38
N LEU A 131 -14.31 20.25 -1.33
CA LEU A 131 -14.55 21.48 -0.59
C LEU A 131 -15.80 22.20 -1.08
N ASN A 132 -16.00 22.38 -2.39
CA ASN A 132 -17.22 23.00 -2.93
C ASN A 132 -18.49 22.20 -2.59
N ARG A 133 -18.39 20.88 -2.40
CA ARG A 133 -19.53 20.05 -1.99
C ARG A 133 -19.82 20.14 -0.48
N ILE A 134 -18.79 20.29 0.35
CA ILE A 134 -18.92 20.38 1.82
C ILE A 134 -19.25 21.81 2.27
N LEU A 135 -18.67 22.79 1.59
CA LEU A 135 -18.85 24.22 1.78
C LEU A 135 -19.37 24.79 0.45
N PRO A 136 -20.66 24.59 0.12
CA PRO A 136 -21.25 25.22 -1.05
C PRO A 136 -21.05 26.72 -0.93
N GLN A 137 -20.26 27.30 -1.82
CA GLN A 137 -20.21 28.75 -1.98
C GLN A 137 -21.53 29.13 -2.66
N GLY A 138 -22.30 29.98 -1.99
CA GLY A 138 -23.67 30.36 -2.38
C GLY A 138 -23.78 30.90 -3.79
#